data_AF-A0A1E2RWK2-F1
#
_entry.id   AF-A0A1E2RWK2-F1
#
_cell.length_a   1.000
_cell.length_b   1.000
_cell.length_c   1.000
_cell.angle_alpha   90.00
_cell.angle_beta   90.00
_cell.angle_gamma   90.00
#
_symmetry.space_group_name_H-M   'P 1'
#
loop_
_entity.id
_entity.type
_entity.pdbx_description
1 polymer ?
#
loop_
_entity_poly.entity_id
_entity_poly.type
_entity_poly.pdbx_seq_one_letter_code
_entity_poly.pdbx_strand_id
1 'polypeptide(L)'
;MSNCTLCGRRLCPCCSPRPSDPPKVAIVASDYELARVSHFQRLAIATRALGLSRREIPNWMADVIYGYRGLITWPGGKAFIVGDDDIDAVFNDDGSFRWLSDFVNFAERAPRQKPQERVIERLRLIDLAFRISDPRRAELIAR
;
A
#
# COMPACT_ATOMS: atom_id res chain seq x y z
N MET A 1 23.43 21.86 -39.38
CA MET A 1 23.65 20.55 -38.73
C MET A 1 24.26 20.81 -37.37
N SER A 2 23.45 20.84 -36.32
CA SER A 2 23.85 21.26 -34.97
C SER A 2 24.47 20.10 -34.20
N ASN A 3 25.72 20.27 -33.75
CA ASN A 3 26.41 19.33 -32.85
C ASN A 3 26.06 19.66 -31.40
N CYS A 4 26.09 18.67 -30.50
CA CYS A 4 25.92 18.89 -29.07
C CYS A 4 26.98 19.86 -28.52
N THR A 5 26.57 20.93 -27.83
CA THR A 5 27.46 21.95 -27.25
C THR A 5 28.34 21.46 -26.11
N LEU A 6 28.07 20.29 -25.53
CA LEU A 6 28.87 19.68 -24.46
C LEU A 6 29.93 18.69 -24.97
N CYS A 7 29.71 17.98 -26.09
CA CYS A 7 30.61 16.93 -26.57
C CYS A 7 30.96 16.97 -28.08
N GLY A 8 30.35 17.87 -28.86
CA GLY A 8 30.67 18.11 -30.27
C GLY A 8 30.36 16.97 -31.27
N ARG A 9 29.84 15.81 -30.84
CA ARG A 9 29.51 14.66 -31.70
C ARG A 9 28.04 14.66 -32.13
N ARG A 10 27.77 14.14 -33.34
CA ARG A 10 26.41 14.04 -33.93
C ARG A 10 25.52 12.99 -33.26
N LEU A 11 26.10 11.98 -32.61
CA LEU A 11 25.42 10.94 -31.83
C LEU A 11 26.26 10.73 -30.57
N CYS A 12 25.77 11.22 -29.42
CA CYS A 12 26.55 11.29 -28.18
C CYS A 12 25.80 10.57 -27.05
N PRO A 13 26.33 9.45 -26.50
CA PRO A 13 25.72 8.71 -25.39
C PRO A 13 25.55 9.55 -24.11
N CYS A 14 26.30 10.66 -23.96
CA CYS A 14 26.16 11.56 -22.81
C CYS A 14 24.88 12.39 -22.83
N CYS A 15 24.18 12.47 -23.97
CA CYS A 15 22.90 13.18 -24.12
C CYS A 15 21.73 12.24 -24.39
N SER A 16 21.95 10.91 -24.43
CA SER A 16 20.84 9.97 -24.43
C SER A 16 20.17 10.05 -23.06
N PRO A 17 18.85 10.34 -22.97
CA PRO A 17 18.16 10.19 -21.71
C PRO A 17 18.40 8.75 -21.25
N ARG A 18 18.92 8.59 -20.03
CA ARG A 18 18.97 7.26 -19.41
C ARG A 18 17.55 6.67 -19.53
N PRO A 19 17.39 5.40 -19.89
CA PRO A 19 16.07 4.78 -19.83
C PRO A 19 15.52 5.08 -18.44
N SER A 20 14.37 5.76 -18.38
CA SER A 20 13.70 6.04 -17.13
C SER A 20 13.52 4.70 -16.42
N ASP A 21 13.88 4.63 -15.14
CA ASP A 21 13.60 3.43 -14.35
C ASP A 21 12.14 3.00 -14.59
N PRO A 22 11.87 1.70 -14.76
CA PRO A 22 10.51 1.24 -14.96
C PRO A 22 9.63 1.78 -13.83
N PRO A 23 8.40 2.23 -14.13
CA PRO A 23 7.53 2.81 -13.13
C PRO A 23 7.37 1.81 -11.98
N LYS A 24 7.54 2.28 -10.73
CA LYS A 24 7.31 1.43 -9.56
C LYS A 24 5.84 1.01 -9.56
N VAL A 25 5.58 -0.29 -9.57
CA VAL A 25 4.22 -0.84 -9.55
C VAL A 25 3.95 -1.48 -8.19
N ALA A 26 2.90 -1.00 -7.51
CA ALA A 26 2.37 -1.61 -6.30
C ALA A 26 1.13 -2.44 -6.68
N ILE A 27 1.16 -3.74 -6.39
CA ILE A 27 0.05 -4.65 -6.69
C ILE A 27 -0.78 -4.85 -5.44
N VAL A 28 -2.07 -4.53 -5.52
CA VAL A 28 -3.03 -4.68 -4.42
C VAL A 28 -3.26 -6.17 -4.12
N ALA A 29 -3.38 -6.55 -2.84
CA ALA A 29 -3.76 -7.90 -2.46
C ALA A 29 -5.16 -8.28 -2.97
N SER A 30 -5.32 -9.52 -3.41
CA SER A 30 -6.62 -10.09 -3.76
C SER A 30 -7.49 -10.34 -2.52
N ASP A 31 -8.80 -10.37 -2.72
CA ASP A 31 -9.78 -10.63 -1.66
C ASP A 31 -9.58 -12.01 -1.05
N TYR A 32 -9.16 -12.98 -1.87
CA TYR A 32 -8.79 -14.31 -1.42
C TYR A 32 -7.58 -14.25 -0.46
N GLU A 33 -6.55 -13.47 -0.79
CA GLU A 33 -5.39 -13.30 0.10
C GLU A 33 -5.79 -12.65 1.42
N LEU A 34 -6.57 -11.57 1.37
CA LEU A 34 -7.02 -10.79 2.52
C LEU A 34 -8.00 -11.56 3.42
N ALA A 35 -8.77 -12.50 2.86
CA ALA A 35 -9.68 -13.35 3.61
C ALA A 35 -8.97 -14.49 4.37
N ARG A 36 -7.65 -14.65 4.22
CA ARG A 36 -6.88 -15.64 5.00
C ARG A 36 -6.67 -15.14 6.43
N VAL A 37 -6.98 -16.01 7.40
CA VAL A 37 -6.77 -15.76 8.84
C VAL A 37 -5.31 -15.39 9.15
N SER A 38 -4.36 -16.08 8.52
CA SER A 38 -2.92 -15.81 8.69
C SER A 38 -2.53 -14.43 8.17
N HIS A 39 -3.02 -14.04 6.99
CA HIS A 39 -2.76 -12.73 6.38
C HIS A 39 -3.31 -11.63 7.28
N PHE A 40 -4.57 -11.75 7.70
CA PHE A 40 -5.21 -10.81 8.61
C PHE A 40 -4.40 -10.62 9.90
N GLN A 41 -4.01 -11.73 10.54
CA GLN A 41 -3.28 -11.66 11.80
C GLN A 41 -1.91 -11.02 11.62
N ARG A 42 -1.16 -11.39 10.58
CA ARG A 42 0.15 -10.80 10.29
C ARG A 42 0.04 -9.31 9.95
N LEU A 43 -1.02 -8.90 9.25
CA LEU A 43 -1.30 -7.51 8.98
C LEU A 43 -1.59 -6.75 10.28
N ALA A 44 -2.34 -7.34 11.21
CA ALA A 44 -2.58 -6.76 12.53
C ALA A 44 -1.28 -6.63 13.35
N ILE A 45 -0.42 -7.65 13.35
CA ILE A 45 0.91 -7.62 13.98
C ILE A 45 1.77 -6.51 13.35
N ALA A 46 1.80 -6.43 12.02
CA ALA A 46 2.57 -5.42 11.32
C ALA A 46 2.09 -4.00 11.66
N THR A 47 0.77 -3.79 11.64
CA THR A 47 0.13 -2.52 11.96
C THR A 47 0.42 -2.10 13.40
N ARG A 48 0.27 -3.02 14.36
CA ARG A 48 0.58 -2.74 15.77
C ARG A 48 2.04 -2.35 15.97
N ALA A 49 2.96 -3.00 15.27
CA ALA A 49 4.39 -2.74 15.36
C ALA A 49 4.82 -1.42 14.68
N LEU A 50 3.91 -0.66 14.05
CA LEU A 50 4.17 0.73 13.68
C LEU A 50 4.24 1.64 14.92
N GLY A 51 3.65 1.24 16.06
CA GLY A 51 3.61 2.05 17.28
C GLY A 51 2.73 3.31 17.17
N LEU A 52 1.93 3.42 16.12
CA LEU A 52 1.03 4.54 15.86
C LEU A 52 -0.28 4.39 16.63
N SER A 53 -0.84 5.52 17.07
CA SER A 53 -2.20 5.53 17.62
C SER A 53 -3.25 5.26 16.54
N ARG A 54 -4.46 4.90 16.96
CA ARG A 54 -5.60 4.64 16.06
C ARG A 54 -5.91 5.77 15.07
N ARG A 55 -5.59 7.02 15.41
CA ARG A 55 -5.83 8.20 14.55
C ARG A 55 -4.65 8.50 13.63
N GLU A 56 -3.46 8.05 14.01
CA GLU A 56 -2.26 8.24 13.19
C GLU A 56 -2.16 7.18 12.08
N ILE A 57 -2.79 6.01 12.25
CA ILE A 57 -2.79 4.97 11.22
C ILE A 57 -3.44 5.46 9.89
N PRO A 58 -4.65 6.07 9.89
CA PRO A 58 -5.21 6.68 8.67
C PRO A 58 -4.33 7.74 8.04
N ASN A 59 -3.77 8.65 8.85
CA ASN A 59 -2.87 9.70 8.36
C ASN A 59 -1.62 9.10 7.69
N TRP A 60 -1.01 8.10 8.32
CA TRP A 60 0.11 7.37 7.73
C TRP A 60 -0.26 6.68 6.42
N MET A 61 -1.45 6.07 6.34
CA MET A 61 -1.93 5.48 5.09
C MET A 61 -2.10 6.54 4.00
N ALA A 62 -2.68 7.71 4.33
CA ALA A 62 -2.85 8.81 3.39
C ALA A 62 -1.50 9.33 2.88
N ASP A 63 -0.54 9.58 3.77
CA ASP A 63 0.81 10.02 3.42
C ASP A 63 1.51 9.03 2.46
N VAL A 64 1.36 7.73 2.72
CA VAL A 64 1.98 6.66 1.94
C VAL A 64 1.29 6.48 0.59
N ILE A 65 -0.04 6.37 0.57
CA ILE A 65 -0.81 6.04 -0.63
C ILE A 65 -0.89 7.25 -1.56
N TYR A 66 -1.29 8.42 -1.06
CA TYR A 66 -1.40 9.63 -1.88
C TYR A 66 -0.03 10.20 -2.25
N GLY A 67 1.00 9.95 -1.44
CA GLY A 67 2.38 10.32 -1.75
C GLY A 67 3.06 9.40 -2.78
N TYR A 68 2.44 8.29 -3.17
CA TYR A 68 3.07 7.30 -4.06
C TYR A 68 3.11 7.77 -5.52
N ARG A 69 4.33 7.95 -6.05
CA ARG A 69 4.58 8.38 -7.43
C ARG A 69 4.66 7.20 -8.44
N GLY A 70 4.06 6.06 -8.11
CA GLY A 70 4.05 4.87 -8.94
C GLY A 70 2.65 4.48 -9.41
N LEU A 71 2.54 3.34 -10.09
CA LEU A 71 1.25 2.78 -10.50
C LEU A 71 0.73 1.83 -9.43
N ILE A 72 -0.55 1.93 -9.09
CA ILE A 72 -1.24 0.99 -8.22
C ILE A 72 -2.21 0.17 -9.08
N THR A 73 -2.11 -1.15 -9.02
CA THR A 73 -2.91 -2.03 -9.88
C THR A 73 -3.48 -3.21 -9.12
N TRP A 74 -4.64 -3.68 -9.56
CA TRP A 74 -5.15 -5.00 -9.23
C TRP A 74 -4.23 -6.12 -9.75
N PRO A 75 -4.30 -7.33 -9.18
CA PRO A 75 -3.74 -8.53 -9.82
C PRO A 75 -4.34 -8.69 -11.21
N GLY A 76 -3.51 -8.56 -12.26
CA GLY A 76 -3.96 -8.52 -13.66
C GLY A 76 -3.78 -7.18 -14.38
N GLY A 77 -3.28 -6.15 -13.67
CA GLY A 77 -2.82 -4.90 -14.30
C GLY A 77 -3.89 -3.83 -14.50
N LYS A 78 -5.15 -4.07 -14.12
CA LYS A 78 -6.17 -3.03 -14.07
C LYS A 78 -5.78 -1.99 -13.01
N ALA A 79 -5.84 -0.70 -13.35
CA ALA A 79 -5.56 0.37 -12.39
C ALA A 79 -6.49 0.28 -11.16
N PHE A 80 -5.92 0.48 -9.98
CA PHE A 80 -6.64 0.65 -8.73
C PHE A 80 -6.47 2.10 -8.30
N ILE A 81 -7.58 2.83 -8.27
CA ILE A 81 -7.61 4.26 -7.93
C ILE A 81 -8.17 4.36 -6.52
N VAL A 82 -7.45 5.06 -5.65
CA VAL A 82 -7.92 5.45 -4.32
C VAL A 82 -8.31 6.92 -4.42
N GLY A 83 -9.59 7.21 -4.21
CA GLY A 83 -10.10 8.57 -4.15
C GLY A 83 -9.63 9.30 -2.89
N ASP A 84 -9.68 10.64 -2.92
CA ASP A 84 -9.11 11.50 -1.88
C ASP A 84 -9.74 11.26 -0.49
N ASP A 85 -11.01 10.83 -0.44
CA ASP A 85 -11.77 10.59 0.80
C ASP A 85 -11.91 9.09 1.15
N ASP A 86 -11.37 8.17 0.34
CA ASP A 86 -11.63 6.73 0.49
C ASP A 86 -11.13 6.19 1.83
N ILE A 87 -9.97 6.67 2.30
CA ILE A 87 -9.40 6.24 3.59
C ILE A 87 -10.33 6.66 4.74
N ASP A 88 -10.76 7.92 4.77
CA ASP A 88 -11.65 8.40 5.84
C ASP A 88 -13.03 7.75 5.75
N ALA A 89 -13.58 7.58 4.56
CA ALA A 89 -14.87 6.90 4.36
C ALA A 89 -14.86 5.45 4.87
N VAL A 90 -13.74 4.74 4.68
CA VAL A 90 -13.60 3.34 5.06
C VAL A 90 -13.33 3.15 6.56
N PHE A 91 -12.61 4.07 7.21
CA PHE A 91 -12.17 3.92 8.61
C PHE A 91 -12.91 4.79 9.62
N ASN A 92 -13.57 5.86 9.19
CA ASN A 92 -14.24 6.83 10.04
C ASN A 92 -15.78 6.77 9.92
N ASP A 93 -16.34 5.59 9.63
CA ASP A 93 -17.78 5.39 9.45
C ASP A 93 -18.60 5.76 10.70
N ASP A 94 -18.01 5.65 11.90
CA ASP A 94 -18.61 6.00 13.19
C ASP A 94 -17.97 7.22 13.89
N GLY A 95 -17.08 7.95 13.20
CA GLY A 95 -16.37 9.11 13.78
C GLY A 95 -15.27 8.77 14.79
N SER A 96 -15.03 7.49 15.10
CA SER A 96 -14.25 7.07 16.26
C SER A 96 -13.00 6.26 15.94
N PHE A 97 -12.86 5.77 14.69
CA PHE A 97 -11.79 4.87 14.26
C PHE A 97 -11.65 3.63 15.17
N ARG A 98 -12.74 3.23 15.84
CA ARG A 98 -12.73 2.16 16.84
C ARG A 98 -12.31 0.82 16.23
N TRP A 99 -12.72 0.57 14.99
CA TRP A 99 -12.37 -0.65 14.28
C TRP A 99 -10.85 -0.90 14.23
N LEU A 100 -10.03 0.15 14.06
CA LEU A 100 -8.56 0.02 14.06
C LEU A 100 -8.01 -0.46 15.40
N SER A 101 -8.63 -0.05 16.51
CA SER A 101 -8.22 -0.50 17.85
C SER A 101 -8.52 -1.99 18.03
N ASP A 102 -9.71 -2.42 17.62
CA ASP A 102 -10.09 -3.83 17.64
C ASP A 102 -9.23 -4.67 16.69
N PHE A 103 -8.89 -4.11 15.52
CA PHE A 103 -8.03 -4.74 14.54
C PHE A 103 -6.62 -5.02 15.08
N VAL A 104 -5.93 -4.03 15.65
CA VAL A 104 -4.56 -4.22 16.18
C VAL A 104 -4.51 -5.15 17.39
N ASN A 105 -5.61 -5.34 18.12
CA ASN A 105 -5.70 -6.33 19.20
C ASN A 105 -5.56 -7.77 18.69
N PHE A 106 -5.88 -8.04 17.42
CA PHE A 106 -5.63 -9.35 16.81
C PHE A 106 -4.15 -9.66 16.63
N ALA A 107 -3.25 -8.71 16.87
CA ALA A 107 -1.82 -8.98 16.97
C ALA A 107 -1.47 -9.89 18.15
N GLU A 108 -2.22 -9.79 19.26
CA GLU A 108 -2.00 -10.63 20.46
C GLU A 108 -2.80 -11.93 20.42
N ARG A 109 -3.96 -11.89 19.76
CA ARG A 109 -4.92 -13.00 19.76
C ARG A 109 -5.34 -13.27 18.33
N ALA A 110 -4.93 -14.43 17.80
CA ALA A 110 -5.32 -14.85 16.47
C ALA A 110 -6.85 -14.86 16.32
N PRO A 111 -7.40 -14.35 15.20
CA PRO A 111 -8.82 -14.48 14.92
C PRO A 111 -9.20 -15.95 14.73
N ARG A 112 -10.34 -16.36 15.30
CA ARG A 112 -10.86 -17.73 15.16
C ARG A 112 -11.68 -17.92 13.88
N GLN A 113 -12.11 -16.83 13.26
CA GLN A 113 -12.98 -16.81 12.09
C GLN A 113 -12.28 -16.08 10.95
N LYS A 114 -12.68 -16.40 9.72
CA LYS A 114 -12.25 -15.64 8.55
C LYS A 114 -12.76 -14.20 8.63
N PRO A 115 -12.00 -13.22 8.09
CA PRO A 115 -12.48 -11.85 7.94
C PRO A 115 -13.79 -11.81 7.15
N GLN A 116 -14.70 -10.94 7.59
CA GLN A 116 -15.97 -10.70 6.88
C GLN A 116 -15.72 -9.85 5.62
N GLU A 117 -16.57 -9.98 4.61
CA GLU A 117 -16.44 -9.24 3.35
C GLU A 117 -16.36 -7.72 3.56
N ARG A 118 -17.18 -7.17 4.46
CA ARG A 118 -17.20 -5.73 4.82
C ARG A 118 -15.90 -5.18 5.42
N VAL A 119 -14.95 -6.04 5.81
CA VAL A 119 -13.64 -5.58 6.30
C VAL A 119 -12.55 -5.71 5.26
N ILE A 120 -12.81 -6.36 4.12
CA ILE A 120 -11.79 -6.60 3.09
C ILE A 120 -11.24 -5.28 2.54
N GLU A 121 -12.10 -4.29 2.31
CA GLU A 121 -11.67 -2.97 1.83
C GLU A 121 -10.72 -2.27 2.83
N ARG A 122 -11.02 -2.33 4.12
CA ARG A 122 -10.15 -1.82 5.20
C ARG A 122 -8.78 -2.50 5.15
N LEU A 123 -8.78 -3.83 5.10
CA LEU A 123 -7.55 -4.62 5.07
C LEU A 123 -6.73 -4.32 3.81
N ARG A 124 -7.39 -4.09 2.68
CA ARG A 124 -6.76 -3.76 1.41
C ARG A 124 -5.98 -2.45 1.47
N LEU A 125 -6.56 -1.41 2.08
CA LEU A 125 -5.88 -0.11 2.22
C LEU A 125 -4.65 -0.22 3.15
N ILE A 126 -4.78 -0.93 4.27
CA ILE A 126 -3.66 -1.14 5.20
C ILE A 126 -2.55 -1.96 4.52
N ASP A 127 -2.91 -3.05 3.85
CA ASP A 127 -1.96 -3.91 3.12
C ASP A 127 -1.26 -3.15 1.99
N LEU A 128 -2.00 -2.34 1.23
CA LEU A 128 -1.45 -1.48 0.18
C LEU A 128 -0.43 -0.48 0.75
N ALA A 129 -0.73 0.16 1.88
CA ALA A 129 0.21 1.06 2.53
C ALA A 129 1.51 0.33 2.92
N PHE A 130 1.44 -0.91 3.41
CA PHE A 130 2.65 -1.72 3.64
C PHE A 130 3.38 -2.06 2.34
N ARG A 131 2.68 -2.45 1.28
CA ARG A 131 3.30 -2.76 -0.02
C ARG A 131 4.04 -1.58 -0.63
N ILE A 132 3.58 -0.36 -0.39
CA ILE A 132 4.23 0.86 -0.86
C ILE A 132 5.42 1.24 0.05
N SER A 133 5.21 1.26 1.36
CA SER A 133 6.19 1.77 2.33
C SER A 133 7.33 0.78 2.63
N ASP A 134 7.02 -0.51 2.74
CA ASP A 134 7.98 -1.58 3.04
C ASP A 134 7.58 -2.88 2.32
N PRO A 135 7.97 -3.03 1.03
CA PRO A 135 7.64 -4.21 0.23
C PRO A 135 8.12 -5.52 0.85
N ARG A 136 9.27 -5.52 1.56
CA ARG A 136 9.82 -6.73 2.21
C ARG A 136 8.92 -7.17 3.35
N ARG A 137 8.43 -6.23 4.15
CA ARG A 137 7.47 -6.53 5.21
C ARG A 137 6.14 -6.99 4.63
N ALA A 138 5.67 -6.39 3.55
CA ALA A 138 4.46 -6.82 2.88
C ALA A 138 4.53 -8.27 2.36
N GLU A 139 5.69 -8.70 1.83
CA GLU A 139 5.91 -10.10 1.45
C GLU A 139 5.77 -11.06 2.65
N LEU A 140 6.27 -10.68 3.82
CA LEU A 140 6.15 -11.49 5.03
C LEU A 140 4.70 -11.58 5.52
N ILE A 141 3.91 -10.52 5.33
CA ILE A 141 2.47 -10.51 5.65
C ILE A 141 1.72 -11.48 4.73
N ALA A 142 2.03 -11.45 3.43
CA ALA A 142 1.32 -12.19 2.38
C ALA A 142 1.64 -13.69 2.27
N ARG A 143 2.70 -14.17 2.94
CA ARG A 143 3.06 -15.61 3.06
C ARG A 143 2.02 -16.41 3.86
#